data_AF-A0A9F5J8R0-F1
#
_entry.id   AF-A0A9F5J8R0-F1
#
_cell.length_a   1.000
_cell.length_b   1.000
_cell.length_c   1.000
_cell.angle_alpha   90.00
_cell.angle_beta   90.00
_cell.angle_gamma   90.00
#
_symmetry.space_group_name_H-M   'P 1'
#
loop_
_entity.id
_entity.type
_entity.pdbx_description
1 polymer ?
#
loop_
_entity_poly.entity_id
_entity_poly.type
_entity_poly.pdbx_seq_one_letter_code
_entity_poly.pdbx_strand_id
1 'polypeptide(L)'
;MLKFKYATPHPVELGTVEPIASRASRLNLLLQGKLSSLAQQQMSPFSREGILDSLMVLYEECNNPLLMKMKHVGNFIKKHSDSIAEFRELQPSLKDFEVRSLVGCGHFAEVQVVKEKATSDIYAMKVMSKETLLAKDQ
;
A
#
# COMPACT_ATOMS: atom_id res chain seq x y z
N MET A 1 6.99 30.65 -5.70
CA MET A 1 7.33 29.91 -4.44
C MET A 1 6.05 29.32 -3.88
N LEU A 2 5.94 28.01 -3.78
CA LEU A 2 4.82 27.37 -3.07
C LEU A 2 5.04 27.57 -1.55
N LYS A 3 4.12 28.29 -0.90
CA LYS A 3 4.14 28.50 0.55
C LYS A 3 3.39 27.37 1.23
N PHE A 4 4.11 26.44 1.84
CA PHE A 4 3.50 25.44 2.71
C PHE A 4 3.19 26.09 4.06
N LYS A 5 1.90 26.27 4.35
CA LYS A 5 1.42 26.75 5.65
C LYS A 5 1.44 25.57 6.62
N TYR A 6 2.40 25.56 7.54
CA TYR A 6 2.41 24.58 8.63
C TYR A 6 1.19 24.84 9.52
N ALA A 7 0.29 23.86 9.59
CA ALA A 7 -0.79 23.85 10.56
C ALA A 7 -0.23 23.41 11.93
N THR A 8 -0.68 24.07 12.99
CA THR A 8 -0.30 23.82 14.38
C THR A 8 -0.74 22.41 14.82
N PRO A 9 0.04 21.70 15.67
CA PRO A 9 -0.36 20.38 16.16
C PRO A 9 -1.64 20.49 17.01
N HIS A 10 -2.71 19.82 16.60
CA HIS A 10 -3.90 19.61 17.43
C HIS A 10 -3.69 18.41 18.38
N PRO A 11 -4.16 18.47 19.63
CA PRO A 11 -4.08 17.35 20.57
C PRO A 11 -4.83 16.12 20.05
N VAL A 12 -4.26 14.95 20.31
CA VAL A 12 -4.57 13.65 19.71
C VAL A 12 -5.87 13.07 20.27
N GLU A 13 -6.82 12.69 19.41
CA GLU A 13 -7.78 11.64 19.75
C GLU A 13 -7.05 10.30 19.71
N LEU A 14 -6.90 9.68 20.88
CA LEU A 14 -6.26 8.38 21.06
C LEU A 14 -7.11 7.27 20.42
N GLY A 15 -7.04 7.16 19.10
CA GLY A 15 -7.68 6.12 18.31
C GLY A 15 -6.82 4.85 18.25
N THR A 16 -7.50 3.71 18.23
CA THR A 16 -7.01 2.32 18.23
C THR A 16 -6.20 1.89 16.99
N VAL A 17 -5.55 2.81 16.27
CA VAL A 17 -4.95 2.55 14.96
C VAL A 17 -3.44 2.39 15.09
N GLU A 18 -2.92 1.23 14.67
CA GLU A 18 -1.47 0.94 14.69
C GLU A 18 -0.73 1.78 13.61
N PRO A 19 0.41 2.43 13.96
CA PRO A 19 1.24 3.15 12.99
C PRO A 19 1.68 2.30 11.80
N ILE A 20 1.77 2.92 10.62
CA ILE A 20 2.20 2.25 9.38
C ILE A 20 3.60 1.62 9.56
N ALA A 21 4.52 2.33 10.22
CA ALA A 21 5.88 1.85 10.48
C ALA A 21 5.92 0.57 11.35
N SER A 22 5.03 0.45 12.33
CA SER A 22 4.91 -0.75 13.18
C SER A 22 4.40 -1.94 12.37
N ARG A 23 3.37 -1.75 11.55
CA ARG A 23 2.85 -2.79 10.65
C ARG A 23 3.88 -3.25 9.63
N ALA A 24 4.61 -2.31 9.01
CA ALA A 24 5.70 -2.62 8.09
C ALA A 24 6.82 -3.44 8.77
N SER A 25 7.15 -3.11 10.02
CA SER A 25 8.15 -3.85 10.80
C SER A 25 7.71 -5.29 11.08
N ARG A 26 6.44 -5.49 11.45
CA ARG A 26 5.85 -6.83 11.63
C ARG A 26 5.87 -7.63 10.33
N LEU A 27 5.53 -6.99 9.21
CA LEU A 27 5.57 -7.62 7.89
C LEU A 27 6.99 -8.06 7.50
N ASN A 28 8.00 -7.25 7.82
CA ASN A 28 9.40 -7.59 7.61
C ASN A 28 9.84 -8.79 8.46
N LEU A 29 9.36 -8.89 9.70
CA LEU A 29 9.67 -10.02 10.57
C LEU A 29 9.02 -11.32 10.10
N LEU A 30 7.75 -11.27 9.66
CA LEU A 30 7.02 -12.43 9.14
C LEU A 30 7.71 -13.07 7.92
N LEU A 31 8.34 -12.24 7.09
CA LEU A 31 8.98 -12.68 5.85
C LEU A 31 10.50 -12.93 5.99
N GLN A 32 11.02 -12.81 7.22
CA GLN A 32 12.30 -13.28 7.77
C GLN A 32 13.49 -13.49 6.81
N GLY A 33 13.73 -12.55 5.89
CA GLY A 33 15.01 -12.38 5.20
C GLY A 33 15.75 -11.20 5.80
N LYS A 34 16.93 -11.41 6.41
CA LYS A 34 17.84 -10.30 6.76
C LYS A 34 18.26 -9.60 5.46
N LEU A 35 17.93 -8.32 5.31
CA LEU A 35 18.37 -7.55 4.14
C LEU A 35 19.84 -7.15 4.28
N SER A 36 20.66 -7.58 3.31
CA SER A 36 21.93 -6.94 2.98
C SER A 36 21.64 -5.65 2.18
N SER A 37 21.57 -4.52 2.88
CA SER A 37 21.57 -3.13 2.36
C SER A 37 20.46 -2.72 1.35
N LEU A 38 19.74 -1.64 1.68
CA LEU A 38 18.69 -1.01 0.87
C LEU A 38 19.12 -0.47 -0.51
N ALA A 39 20.41 -0.52 -0.84
CA ALA A 39 20.97 0.20 -2.00
C ALA A 39 21.07 -0.65 -3.29
N GLN A 40 21.04 -1.99 -3.21
CA GLN A 40 21.40 -2.84 -4.37
C GLN A 40 20.28 -3.69 -4.99
N GLN A 41 19.05 -3.70 -4.45
CA GLN A 41 17.97 -4.55 -4.98
C GLN A 41 16.70 -3.85 -5.47
N GLN A 42 16.61 -2.51 -5.41
CA GLN A 42 15.38 -1.78 -5.79
C GLN A 42 14.97 -1.88 -7.27
N MET A 43 15.75 -2.56 -8.12
CA MET A 43 15.47 -2.66 -9.57
C MET A 43 15.27 -4.11 -10.05
N SER A 44 15.21 -5.10 -9.14
CA SER A 44 14.94 -6.49 -9.51
C SER A 44 13.43 -6.78 -9.51
N PRO A 45 12.84 -7.30 -10.61
CA PRO A 45 11.45 -7.78 -10.60
C PRO A 45 11.28 -8.99 -9.66
N PHE A 46 12.37 -9.66 -9.28
CA PHE A 46 12.41 -10.75 -8.29
C PHE A 46 12.85 -10.27 -6.90
N SER A 47 12.68 -8.97 -6.61
CA SER A 47 12.80 -8.47 -5.23
C SER A 47 11.70 -9.08 -4.36
N ARG A 48 11.91 -9.08 -3.04
CA ARG A 48 10.88 -9.50 -2.08
C ARG A 48 9.54 -8.81 -2.34
N GLU A 49 9.57 -7.48 -2.50
CA GLU A 49 8.37 -6.69 -2.77
C GLU A 49 7.73 -7.09 -4.11
N GLY A 50 8.53 -7.27 -5.18
CA GLY A 50 8.02 -7.71 -6.48
C GLY A 50 7.36 -9.09 -6.45
N ILE A 51 7.89 -10.04 -5.67
CA ILE A 51 7.28 -11.36 -5.48
C ILE A 51 5.95 -11.24 -4.72
N LEU A 52 5.89 -10.40 -3.68
CA LEU A 52 4.66 -10.17 -2.92
C LEU A 52 3.59 -9.51 -3.77
N ASP A 53 3.94 -8.49 -4.54
CA ASP A 53 3.04 -7.83 -5.50
C ASP A 53 2.52 -8.84 -6.53
N SER A 54 3.40 -9.70 -7.05
CA SER A 54 3.02 -10.76 -8.01
C SER A 54 2.07 -11.78 -7.39
N LEU A 55 2.32 -12.20 -6.14
CA LEU A 55 1.43 -13.10 -5.40
C LEU A 55 0.06 -12.47 -5.17
N MET A 56 0.02 -11.16 -4.87
CA MET A 56 -1.22 -10.44 -4.67
C MET A 56 -2.07 -10.38 -5.93
N VAL A 57 -1.45 -10.01 -7.06
CA VAL A 57 -2.13 -9.99 -8.37
C VAL A 57 -2.62 -11.39 -8.72
N LEU A 58 -1.78 -12.43 -8.56
CA LEU A 58 -2.18 -13.81 -8.83
C LEU A 58 -3.40 -14.22 -7.98
N TYR A 59 -3.41 -13.88 -6.69
CA TYR A 59 -4.53 -14.18 -5.81
C TYR A 59 -5.81 -13.45 -6.24
N GLU A 60 -5.71 -12.16 -6.57
CA GLU A 60 -6.85 -11.36 -7.05
C GLU A 60 -7.47 -11.94 -8.32
N GLU A 61 -6.65 -12.27 -9.31
CA GLU A 61 -7.10 -12.88 -10.57
C GLU A 61 -7.74 -14.26 -10.30
N CYS A 62 -7.10 -15.09 -9.48
CA CYS A 62 -7.60 -16.43 -9.15
C CYS A 62 -8.87 -16.42 -8.29
N ASN A 63 -9.18 -15.32 -7.60
CA ASN A 63 -10.42 -15.13 -6.84
C ASN A 63 -11.63 -14.80 -7.75
N ASN A 64 -11.50 -15.07 -9.05
CA ASN A 64 -12.62 -15.09 -9.98
C ASN A 64 -13.46 -16.37 -9.81
N PRO A 65 -14.79 -16.28 -9.60
CA PRO A 65 -15.65 -17.45 -9.41
C PRO A 65 -15.60 -18.49 -10.53
N LEU A 66 -15.27 -18.08 -11.76
CA LEU A 66 -15.10 -19.00 -12.89
C LEU A 66 -13.80 -19.82 -12.77
N LEU A 67 -12.71 -19.18 -12.37
CA LEU A 67 -11.41 -19.83 -12.18
C LEU A 67 -11.39 -20.72 -10.95
N MET A 68 -12.07 -20.32 -9.87
CA MET A 68 -12.19 -21.12 -8.64
C MET A 68 -12.86 -22.48 -8.84
N LYS A 69 -13.60 -22.70 -9.95
CA LYS A 69 -14.13 -24.02 -10.31
C LYS A 69 -13.03 -25.04 -10.61
N MET A 70 -11.84 -24.58 -11.00
CA MET A 70 -10.68 -25.44 -11.16
C MET A 70 -10.17 -25.87 -9.79
N LYS A 71 -10.13 -27.18 -9.52
CA LYS A 71 -9.77 -27.77 -8.21
C LYS A 71 -8.54 -27.12 -7.56
N HIS A 72 -7.46 -26.96 -8.32
CA HIS A 72 -6.21 -26.42 -7.78
C HIS A 72 -6.29 -24.92 -7.48
N VAL A 73 -7.00 -24.15 -8.30
CA VAL A 73 -7.22 -22.70 -8.08
C VAL A 73 -8.11 -22.48 -6.87
N GLY A 74 -9.25 -23.18 -6.77
CA GLY A 74 -10.14 -23.08 -5.61
C GLY A 74 -9.43 -23.47 -4.30
N ASN A 75 -8.62 -24.53 -4.33
CA ASN A 75 -7.80 -24.94 -3.18
C ASN A 75 -6.76 -23.88 -2.81
N PHE A 76 -6.11 -23.25 -3.79
CA PHE A 76 -5.16 -22.17 -3.56
C PHE A 76 -5.82 -20.97 -2.87
N ILE A 77 -6.95 -20.48 -3.39
CA ILE A 77 -7.69 -19.35 -2.81
C ILE A 77 -8.13 -19.65 -1.37
N LYS A 78 -8.69 -20.84 -1.14
CA LYS A 78 -9.13 -21.27 0.21
C LYS A 78 -7.97 -21.41 1.19
N LYS A 79 -6.83 -21.93 0.73
CA LYS A 79 -5.66 -22.17 1.60
C LYS A 79 -5.02 -20.86 2.07
N HIS A 80 -5.04 -19.83 1.23
CA HIS A 80 -4.27 -18.61 1.46
C HIS A 80 -5.13 -17.38 1.83
N SER A 81 -6.46 -17.51 1.97
CA SER A 81 -7.35 -16.39 2.29
C SER A 81 -6.94 -15.61 3.52
N ASP A 82 -6.61 -16.32 4.60
CA ASP A 82 -6.33 -15.70 5.89
C ASP A 82 -4.97 -15.00 5.87
N SER A 83 -3.96 -15.64 5.27
CA SER A 83 -2.62 -15.05 5.09
C SER A 83 -2.67 -13.82 4.19
N ILE A 84 -3.47 -13.84 3.13
CA ILE A 84 -3.64 -12.70 2.23
C ILE A 84 -4.39 -11.56 2.93
N ALA A 85 -5.41 -11.88 3.73
CA ALA A 85 -6.12 -10.88 4.53
C ALA A 85 -5.18 -10.21 5.55
N GLU A 86 -4.39 -11.00 6.30
CA GLU A 86 -3.39 -10.49 7.23
C GLU A 86 -2.35 -9.61 6.51
N PHE A 87 -1.84 -10.07 5.36
CA PHE A 87 -0.88 -9.33 4.57
C PHE A 87 -1.43 -7.96 4.10
N ARG A 88 -2.69 -7.91 3.62
CA ARG A 88 -3.35 -6.66 3.25
C ARG A 88 -3.52 -5.71 4.44
N GLU A 89 -3.83 -6.24 5.61
CA GLU A 89 -3.96 -5.45 6.83
C GLU A 89 -2.63 -4.88 7.33
N LEU A 90 -1.50 -5.51 6.99
CA LEU A 90 -0.16 -4.99 7.31
C LEU A 90 0.33 -3.94 6.31
N GLN A 91 -0.21 -3.91 5.10
CA GLN A 91 0.22 -2.95 4.07
C GLN A 91 -0.32 -1.53 4.31
N PRO A 92 0.44 -0.47 3.96
CA PRO A 92 -0.06 0.89 3.95
C PRO A 92 -1.26 1.02 2.99
N SER A 93 -2.25 1.82 3.39
CA SER A 93 -3.45 2.04 2.59
C SER A 93 -4.01 3.44 2.80
N LEU A 94 -4.91 3.88 1.92
CA LEU A 94 -5.58 5.18 2.04
C LEU A 94 -6.35 5.34 3.37
N LYS A 95 -6.75 4.22 4.01
CA LYS A 95 -7.47 4.24 5.28
C LYS A 95 -6.62 4.77 6.44
N ASP A 96 -5.29 4.74 6.28
CA ASP A 96 -4.32 5.20 7.28
C ASP A 96 -4.17 6.72 7.30
N PHE A 97 -4.69 7.40 6.28
CA PHE A 97 -4.51 8.82 6.07
C PHE A 97 -5.83 9.60 6.14
N GLU A 98 -5.76 10.81 6.67
CA GLU A 98 -6.78 11.84 6.56
C GLU A 98 -6.34 12.86 5.52
N VAL A 99 -7.14 13.04 4.46
CA VAL A 99 -6.86 14.04 3.42
C VAL A 99 -7.20 15.43 3.96
N ARG A 100 -6.23 16.35 3.89
CA ARG A 100 -6.37 17.72 4.40
C ARG A 100 -6.68 18.73 3.30
N SER A 101 -5.92 18.70 2.20
CA SER A 101 -6.12 19.66 1.11
C SER A 101 -5.43 19.21 -0.18
N LEU A 102 -5.94 19.63 -1.33
CA LEU A 102 -5.23 19.50 -2.61
C LEU A 102 -4.07 20.50 -2.68
N VAL A 103 -2.89 20.03 -3.08
CA VAL A 103 -1.69 20.85 -3.36
C VAL A 103 -1.58 21.17 -4.84
N GLY A 104 -1.82 20.18 -5.70
CA GLY A 104 -1.71 20.35 -7.14
C GLY A 104 -2.40 19.22 -7.90
N CYS A 105 -2.92 19.55 -9.07
CA CYS A 105 -3.55 18.60 -10.00
C CYS A 105 -2.73 18.60 -11.29
N GLY A 106 -2.20 17.44 -11.65
CA GLY A 106 -1.55 17.19 -12.92
C GLY A 106 -2.40 16.25 -13.79
N HIS A 107 -1.92 15.97 -15.00
CA HIS A 107 -2.69 15.17 -15.95
C HIS A 107 -2.98 13.72 -15.48
N PHE A 108 -2.07 13.13 -14.70
CA PHE A 108 -2.14 11.73 -14.27
C PHE A 108 -2.19 11.55 -12.75
N ALA A 109 -2.07 12.65 -12.04
CA ALA A 109 -1.82 12.60 -10.61
C ALA A 109 -2.34 13.84 -9.91
N GLU A 110 -2.86 13.64 -8.72
CA GLU A 110 -3.10 14.71 -7.76
C GLU A 110 -2.08 14.62 -6.65
N VAL A 111 -1.68 15.76 -6.10
CA VAL A 111 -0.86 15.83 -4.91
C VAL A 111 -1.71 16.43 -3.81
N GLN A 112 -1.88 15.71 -2.71
CA GLN A 112 -2.73 16.09 -1.59
C GLN A 112 -1.87 16.16 -0.31
N VAL A 113 -2.13 17.14 0.55
CA VAL A 113 -1.63 17.12 1.93
C VAL A 113 -2.45 16.08 2.68
N VAL A 114 -1.78 15.15 3.33
CA VAL A 114 -2.40 14.10 4.15
C VAL A 114 -1.78 14.07 5.53
N LYS A 115 -2.55 13.59 6.49
CA LYS A 115 -2.11 13.34 7.86
C LYS A 115 -2.22 11.83 8.15
N GLU A 116 -1.13 11.17 8.56
CA GLU A 116 -1.24 9.81 9.08
C GLU A 116 -2.05 9.84 10.38
N LYS A 117 -3.09 9.01 10.47
CA LYS A 117 -4.03 9.02 11.60
C LYS A 117 -3.35 8.62 12.91
N ALA A 118 -2.45 7.63 12.87
CA ALA A 118 -1.81 7.05 14.06
C ALA A 118 -0.72 7.95 14.65
N THR A 119 0.12 8.56 13.82
CA THR A 119 1.29 9.37 14.24
C THR A 119 1.02 10.86 14.25
N SER A 120 -0.04 11.31 13.56
CA SER A 120 -0.29 12.71 13.25
C SER A 120 0.74 13.39 12.33
N ASP A 121 1.64 12.62 11.72
CA ASP A 121 2.62 13.13 10.77
C ASP A 121 1.96 13.62 9.48
N ILE A 122 2.50 14.70 8.91
CA ILE A 122 1.97 15.35 7.70
C ILE A 122 2.85 15.02 6.49
N TYR A 123 2.21 14.62 5.39
CA TYR A 123 2.87 14.24 4.14
C TYR A 123 2.23 14.92 2.93
N ALA A 124 2.97 14.98 1.83
CA ALA A 124 2.42 15.23 0.50
C ALA A 124 2.25 13.89 -0.23
N MET A 125 1.01 13.45 -0.42
CA MET A 125 0.68 12.19 -1.09
C MET A 125 0.37 12.44 -2.56
N LYS A 126 1.15 11.82 -3.45
CA LYS A 126 0.85 11.80 -4.88
C LYS A 126 -0.06 10.61 -5.19
N VAL A 127 -1.29 10.88 -5.58
CA VAL A 127 -2.30 9.90 -5.95
C VAL A 127 -2.34 9.79 -7.46
N MET A 128 -2.27 8.56 -7.99
CA MET A 128 -2.28 8.29 -9.44
C MET A 128 -3.36 7.25 -9.77
N SER A 129 -4.09 7.45 -10.87
CA SER A 129 -5.10 6.48 -11.33
C SER A 129 -4.47 5.43 -12.24
N LYS A 130 -4.64 4.14 -11.92
CA LYS A 130 -4.20 3.04 -12.79
C LYS A 130 -4.88 3.10 -14.16
N GLU A 131 -6.17 3.38 -14.20
CA GLU A 131 -6.96 3.46 -15.45
C GLU A 131 -6.46 4.58 -16.37
N THR A 132 -6.21 5.77 -15.82
CA THR A 132 -5.71 6.92 -16.59
C THR A 132 -4.30 6.68 -17.12
N LEU A 133 -3.48 5.91 -16.40
CA LEU A 133 -2.15 5.53 -16.87
C LEU A 133 -2.24 4.52 -18.01
N LEU A 134 -3.07 3.48 -17.88
CA LEU A 134 -3.21 2.43 -18.89
C LEU A 134 -3.87 2.91 -20.18
N ALA A 135 -4.81 3.85 -20.10
CA ALA A 135 -5.51 4.39 -21.28
C ALA A 135 -4.60 5.17 -22.25
N LYS A 136 -3.32 5.39 -21.92
CA LYS A 136 -2.36 6.13 -22.74
C LYS A 136 -1.33 5.27 -23.45
N ASP A 137 -1.22 4.00 -23.09
CA ASP A 137 -0.37 3.03 -23.78
C ASP A 137 -1.12 2.33 -24.94
N GLN A 138 -2.32 2.84 -25.29
CA GLN A 138 -3.11 2.51 -26.49
C GLN A 138 -3.18 3.73 -27.41
#